data_AF-A0A6S6XXK9-F1
#
_entry.id   AF-A0A6S6XXK9-F1
#
_cell.length_a   1.000
_cell.length_b   1.000
_cell.length_c   1.000
_cell.angle_alpha   90.00
_cell.angle_beta   90.00
_cell.angle_gamma   90.00
#
_symmetry.space_group_name_H-M   'P 1'
#
loop_
_entity.id
_entity.type
_entity.pdbx_description
1 polymer ?
#
loop_
_entity_poly.entity_id
_entity_poly.type
_entity_poly.pdbx_seq_one_letter_code
_entity_poly.pdbx_strand_id
1 'polypeptide(L)'
;MISAILVMALGAIVLGAALGYASIKFKVEGDPLVDKIDAILPQTQCGQCGFPGCKPYATAIAKGEAEINQCPPGGEEGIRKLADLLGREVKPLSAEHGQEKPRSVALIDENTCIGCTLCIQACPVDAIVGAAKQMHTVVDSLCTGCELCLPPCPVDCISMTPIAETVETWKWKYPLHQIKAA
;
A
#
# COMPACT_ATOMS: atom_id res chain seq x y z
N MET A 1 -5.28 43.52 -46.73
CA MET A 1 -5.87 43.55 -45.38
C MET A 1 -6.54 42.22 -45.02
N ILE A 2 -7.47 41.69 -45.83
CA ILE A 2 -8.19 40.43 -45.55
C ILE A 2 -7.23 39.22 -45.41
N SER A 3 -6.20 39.13 -46.27
CA SER A 3 -5.22 38.04 -46.22
C SER A 3 -4.44 37.96 -44.91
N ALA A 4 -4.11 39.12 -44.31
CA ALA A 4 -3.43 39.18 -43.03
C ALA A 4 -4.33 38.69 -41.88
N ILE A 5 -5.63 39.03 -41.92
CA ILE A 5 -6.61 38.59 -40.94
C ILE A 5 -6.80 37.07 -41.01
N LEU A 6 -6.88 36.50 -42.22
CA LEU A 6 -7.00 35.05 -42.40
C LEU A 6 -5.80 34.27 -41.86
N VAL A 7 -4.58 34.75 -42.12
CA VAL A 7 -3.36 34.10 -41.64
C VAL A 7 -3.28 34.13 -40.10
N MET A 8 -3.63 35.26 -39.48
CA MET A 8 -3.64 35.34 -38.01
C MET A 8 -4.73 34.47 -37.38
N ALA A 9 -5.93 34.42 -37.96
CA ALA A 9 -7.02 33.58 -37.48
C ALA A 9 -6.68 32.08 -37.60
N LEU A 10 -6.12 31.65 -38.73
CA LEU A 10 -5.71 30.27 -38.94
C LEU A 10 -4.57 29.88 -37.98
N GLY A 11 -3.59 30.77 -37.80
CA GLY A 11 -2.50 30.57 -36.84
C GLY A 11 -3.01 30.41 -35.41
N ALA A 12 -3.98 31.22 -34.99
CA ALA A 12 -4.59 31.12 -33.66
C ALA A 12 -5.34 29.80 -33.46
N ILE A 13 -6.10 29.34 -34.47
CA ILE A 13 -6.81 28.06 -34.41
C ILE A 13 -5.82 26.90 -34.34
N VAL A 14 -4.79 26.89 -35.19
CA VAL A 14 -3.80 25.81 -35.24
C VAL A 14 -2.98 25.75 -33.95
N LEU A 15 -2.48 26.89 -33.47
CA LEU A 15 -1.71 26.93 -32.22
C LEU A 15 -2.58 26.63 -31.00
N GLY A 16 -3.81 27.15 -30.95
CA GLY A 16 -4.76 26.85 -29.87
C GLY A 16 -5.14 25.37 -29.83
N ALA A 17 -5.42 24.76 -30.98
CA ALA A 17 -5.69 23.33 -31.08
C ALA A 17 -4.47 22.48 -30.70
N ALA A 18 -3.27 22.87 -31.14
CA ALA A 18 -2.03 22.16 -30.80
C ALA A 18 -1.73 22.22 -29.29
N LEU A 19 -1.83 23.40 -28.68
CA LEU A 19 -1.61 23.58 -27.24
C LEU A 19 -2.70 22.90 -26.41
N GLY A 20 -3.96 22.97 -26.82
CA GLY A 20 -5.07 22.27 -26.18
C GLY A 20 -4.94 20.75 -26.26
N TYR A 21 -4.52 20.22 -27.40
CA TYR A 21 -4.23 18.79 -27.54
C TYR A 21 -3.05 18.35 -26.67
N ALA A 22 -1.97 19.15 -26.66
CA ALA A 22 -0.80 18.87 -25.83
C ALA A 22 -1.13 18.87 -24.33
N SER A 23 -1.94 19.83 -23.85
CA SER A 23 -2.29 19.92 -22.43
C SER A 23 -3.13 18.72 -21.95
N ILE A 24 -3.94 18.13 -22.82
CA ILE A 24 -4.72 16.93 -22.50
C ILE A 24 -3.85 15.68 -22.59
N LYS A 25 -3.05 15.55 -23.66
CA LYS A 25 -2.23 14.36 -23.90
C LYS A 25 -1.10 14.18 -22.88
N PHE A 26 -0.51 15.27 -22.41
CA PHE A 26 0.60 15.26 -21.47
C PHE A 26 0.19 15.62 -20.04
N LYS A 27 -1.11 15.60 -19.73
CA LYS A 27 -1.60 15.78 -18.38
C LYS A 27 -1.12 14.62 -17.51
N VAL A 28 -0.23 14.90 -16.56
CA VAL A 28 0.16 13.94 -15.52
C VAL A 28 -0.81 14.12 -14.35
N GLU A 29 -1.55 13.06 -14.00
CA GLU A 29 -2.60 13.13 -12.96
C GLU A 29 -2.05 13.14 -11.52
N GLY A 30 -0.75 12.90 -11.33
CA GLY A 30 -0.10 12.87 -10.01
C GLY A 30 1.43 12.95 -10.06
N ASP A 31 2.06 12.78 -8.89
CA ASP A 31 3.53 12.66 -8.80
C ASP A 31 3.95 11.22 -9.18
N PRO A 32 4.63 11.01 -10.31
CA PRO A 32 5.02 9.68 -10.77
C PRO A 32 6.00 8.99 -9.82
N LEU A 33 6.69 9.72 -8.94
CA LEU A 33 7.55 9.12 -7.92
C LEU A 33 6.71 8.47 -6.81
N VAL A 34 5.63 9.12 -6.38
CA VAL A 34 4.72 8.59 -5.34
C VAL A 34 4.10 7.29 -5.82
N ASP A 35 3.64 7.22 -7.07
CA ASP A 35 3.03 6.00 -7.61
C ASP A 35 4.04 4.84 -7.70
N LYS A 36 5.31 5.12 -8.00
CA LYS A 36 6.37 4.10 -7.98
C LYS A 36 6.69 3.59 -6.58
N ILE A 37 6.72 4.48 -5.59
CA ILE A 37 6.93 4.11 -4.19
C ILE A 37 5.72 3.29 -3.69
N ASP A 38 4.51 3.75 -3.97
CA ASP A 38 3.27 3.08 -3.56
C ASP A 38 3.21 1.65 -4.14
N ALA A 39 3.61 1.45 -5.40
CA ALA A 39 3.68 0.14 -6.03
C ALA A 39 4.69 -0.84 -5.37
N ILE A 40 5.68 -0.34 -4.63
CA ILE A 40 6.64 -1.17 -3.88
C ILE A 40 6.09 -1.56 -2.51
N LEU A 41 5.24 -0.73 -1.91
CA LEU A 41 4.65 -0.98 -0.60
C LEU A 41 3.73 -2.22 -0.62
N PRO A 42 3.55 -2.90 0.53
CA PRO A 42 2.81 -4.16 0.59
C PRO A 42 1.29 -4.02 0.42
N GLN A 43 0.76 -2.80 0.26
CA GLN A 43 -0.67 -2.51 0.05
C GLN A 43 -1.59 -3.11 1.14
N THR A 44 -1.09 -3.25 2.37
CA THR A 44 -1.86 -3.82 3.50
C THR A 44 -2.78 -2.81 4.17
N GLN A 45 -2.54 -1.51 4.00
CA GLN A 45 -3.30 -0.43 4.63
C GLN A 45 -3.37 -0.52 6.17
N CYS A 46 -2.37 -1.15 6.82
CA CYS A 46 -2.42 -1.45 8.26
C CYS A 46 -2.08 -0.28 9.20
N GLY A 47 -1.43 0.77 8.67
CA GLY A 47 -1.04 1.96 9.43
C GLY A 47 0.04 1.79 10.50
N GLN A 48 0.75 0.67 10.54
CA GLN A 48 1.84 0.41 11.51
C GLN A 48 3.01 1.40 11.36
N CYS A 49 3.20 1.97 10.17
CA CYS A 49 4.18 3.03 9.93
C CYS A 49 3.77 4.42 10.47
N GLY A 50 2.59 4.55 11.09
CA GLY A 50 2.07 5.83 11.60
C GLY A 50 1.29 6.65 10.58
N PHE A 51 1.14 6.16 9.35
CA PHE A 51 0.34 6.79 8.29
C PHE A 51 -0.98 6.04 8.06
N PRO A 52 -2.06 6.71 7.63
CA PRO A 52 -3.36 6.06 7.45
C PRO A 52 -3.44 5.05 6.29
N GLY A 53 -2.38 4.89 5.50
CA GLY A 53 -2.31 3.91 4.41
C GLY A 53 -0.98 3.97 3.66
N CYS A 54 -0.81 3.12 2.65
CA CYS A 54 0.42 3.03 1.85
C CYS A 54 0.67 4.30 1.02
N LYS A 55 -0.34 4.84 0.33
CA LYS A 55 -0.18 6.05 -0.52
C LYS A 55 0.22 7.33 0.27
N PRO A 56 -0.37 7.64 1.44
CA PRO A 56 0.11 8.72 2.29
C PRO A 56 1.56 8.54 2.74
N TYR A 57 1.94 7.32 3.12
CA TYR A 57 3.34 7.00 3.47
C TYR A 57 4.27 7.19 2.26
N ALA A 58 3.88 6.70 1.08
CA ALA A 58 4.61 6.88 -0.17
C ALA A 58 4.82 8.37 -0.50
N THR A 59 3.80 9.19 -0.27
CA THR A 59 3.87 10.65 -0.45
C THR A 59 4.86 11.29 0.52
N ALA A 60 4.84 10.89 1.79
CA ALA A 60 5.78 11.40 2.79
C ALA A 60 7.24 11.00 2.47
N ILE A 61 7.46 9.78 1.98
CA ILE A 61 8.78 9.33 1.51
C ILE A 61 9.26 10.19 0.32
N ALA A 62 8.39 10.40 -0.68
CA ALA A 62 8.71 11.20 -1.86
C ALA A 62 9.10 12.64 -1.51
N LYS A 63 8.42 13.23 -0.51
CA LYS A 63 8.72 14.57 0.02
C LYS A 63 9.94 14.63 0.94
N GLY A 64 10.45 13.47 1.39
CA GLY A 64 11.53 13.40 2.39
C GLY A 64 11.09 13.68 3.83
N GLU A 65 9.78 13.63 4.10
CA GLU A 65 9.20 13.82 5.44
C GLU A 65 9.20 12.52 6.27
N ALA A 66 9.37 11.36 5.61
CA ALA A 66 9.41 10.04 6.25
C ALA A 66 10.60 9.21 5.79
N GLU A 67 11.05 8.31 6.67
CA GLU A 67 12.12 7.35 6.40
C GLU A 67 11.59 6.09 5.70
N ILE A 68 12.45 5.42 4.92
CA ILE A 68 12.07 4.24 4.11
C ILE A 68 11.92 2.96 4.94
N ASN A 69 12.36 2.96 6.20
CA ASN A 69 12.45 1.79 7.08
C ASN A 69 11.34 1.73 8.14
N GLN A 70 10.18 2.34 7.89
CA GLN A 70 9.09 2.44 8.88
C GLN A 70 7.96 1.43 8.64
N CYS A 71 8.05 0.56 7.63
CA CYS A 71 6.99 -0.37 7.23
C CYS A 71 7.34 -1.83 7.62
N PRO A 72 6.87 -2.34 8.78
CA PRO A 72 7.08 -3.73 9.18
C PRO A 72 6.59 -4.79 8.17
N PRO A 73 5.39 -4.67 7.55
CA PRO A 73 4.93 -5.68 6.60
C PRO A 73 5.68 -5.64 5.26
N GLY A 74 6.35 -4.52 4.96
CA GLY A 74 7.24 -4.43 3.80
C GLY A 74 8.58 -5.15 4.02
N GLY A 75 8.96 -5.34 5.29
CA GLY A 75 10.18 -6.01 5.69
C GLY A 75 11.43 -5.38 5.08
N GLU A 76 12.54 -6.10 5.17
CA GLU A 76 13.82 -5.63 4.62
C GLU A 76 13.84 -5.59 3.09
N GLU A 77 13.07 -6.47 2.43
CA GLU A 77 12.98 -6.51 0.96
C GLU A 77 12.35 -5.22 0.41
N GLY A 78 11.26 -4.76 1.04
CA GLY A 78 10.61 -3.51 0.69
C GLY A 78 11.55 -2.31 0.87
N ILE A 79 12.26 -2.26 2.00
CA ILE A 79 13.22 -1.18 2.29
C ILE A 79 14.31 -1.11 1.22
N ARG A 80 14.85 -2.25 0.77
CA ARG A 80 15.88 -2.26 -0.27
C ARG A 80 15.34 -1.75 -1.60
N LYS A 81 14.16 -2.22 -2.04
CA LYS A 81 13.54 -1.74 -3.29
C LYS A 81 13.30 -0.23 -3.25
N LEU A 82 12.90 0.31 -2.09
CA LEU A 82 12.76 1.74 -1.88
C LEU A 82 14.11 2.46 -1.92
N ALA A 83 15.14 1.91 -1.28
CA ALA A 83 16.50 2.44 -1.29
C ALA A 83 17.07 2.51 -2.72
N ASP A 84 16.91 1.43 -3.50
CA ASP A 84 17.35 1.33 -4.89
C ASP A 84 16.61 2.33 -5.79
N LEU A 85 15.29 2.48 -5.60
CA LEU A 85 14.47 3.44 -6.36
C LEU A 85 14.87 4.90 -6.07
N LEU A 86 15.15 5.21 -4.80
CA LEU A 86 15.40 6.57 -4.32
C LEU A 86 16.89 6.95 -4.27
N GLY A 87 17.78 6.00 -4.54
CA GLY A 87 19.23 6.18 -4.41
C GLY A 87 19.66 6.48 -2.97
N ARG A 88 19.01 5.87 -1.97
CA ARG A 88 19.29 6.06 -0.53
C ARG A 88 20.02 4.85 0.05
N GLU A 89 20.67 5.03 1.20
CA GLU A 89 21.28 3.93 1.94
C GLU A 89 20.22 3.01 2.57
N VAL A 90 20.46 1.70 2.54
CA VAL A 90 19.59 0.69 3.17
C VAL A 90 19.77 0.75 4.69
N LYS A 91 18.71 1.12 5.40
CA LYS A 91 18.65 1.09 6.88
C LYS A 91 17.91 -0.18 7.35
N PRO A 92 18.25 -0.73 8.53
CA PRO A 92 17.45 -1.80 9.12
C PRO A 92 16.04 -1.29 9.46
N LEU A 93 15.06 -2.20 9.54
CA LEU A 93 13.70 -1.87 9.95
C LEU A 93 13.71 -1.11 11.28
N SER A 94 12.94 -0.02 11.35
CA SER A 94 12.84 0.79 12.56
C SER A 94 12.19 0.00 13.68
N ALA A 95 12.91 -0.13 14.81
CA ALA A 95 12.42 -0.81 16.00
C ALA A 95 11.16 -0.16 16.60
N GLU A 96 10.91 1.13 16.30
CA GLU A 96 9.75 1.87 16.81
C GLU A 96 8.43 1.43 16.16
N HIS A 97 8.47 0.93 14.92
CA HIS A 97 7.26 0.64 14.15
C HIS A 97 6.87 -0.85 14.18
N GLY A 98 7.67 -1.72 14.80
CA GLY A 98 7.38 -3.13 14.99
C GLY A 98 8.40 -4.06 14.34
N GLN A 99 8.06 -5.36 14.29
CA GLN A 99 8.90 -6.42 13.72
C GLN A 99 8.26 -6.99 12.47
N GLU A 100 9.09 -7.49 11.56
CA GLU A 100 8.62 -8.24 10.40
C GLU A 100 7.97 -9.55 10.86
N LYS A 101 6.67 -9.71 10.60
CA LYS A 101 5.90 -10.93 10.84
C LYS A 101 5.66 -11.65 9.50
N PRO A 102 5.56 -12.99 9.49
CA PRO A 102 5.13 -13.71 8.31
C PRO A 102 3.70 -13.31 7.92
N ARG A 103 3.38 -13.44 6.63
CA ARG A 103 2.04 -13.19 6.13
C ARG A 103 1.05 -14.13 6.83
N SER A 104 -0.03 -13.55 7.34
CA SER A 104 -1.06 -14.27 8.09
C SER A 104 -2.45 -13.88 7.61
N VAL A 105 -3.42 -14.77 7.85
CA VAL A 105 -4.83 -14.59 7.50
C VAL A 105 -5.63 -14.60 8.80
N ALA A 106 -6.63 -13.73 8.85
CA ALA A 106 -7.58 -13.71 9.96
C ALA A 106 -8.54 -14.90 9.84
N LEU A 107 -8.73 -15.63 10.93
CA LEU A 107 -9.69 -16.72 11.08
C LEU A 107 -10.70 -16.35 12.16
N ILE A 108 -11.98 -16.41 11.81
CA ILE A 108 -13.09 -16.12 12.73
C ILE A 108 -13.58 -17.46 13.30
N ASP A 109 -13.65 -17.57 14.63
CA ASP A 109 -14.27 -18.72 15.28
C ASP A 109 -15.78 -18.70 15.11
N GLU A 110 -16.26 -19.72 14.42
CA GLU A 110 -17.66 -19.96 14.08
C GLU A 110 -18.57 -20.08 15.31
N ASN A 111 -18.06 -20.66 16.40
CA ASN A 111 -18.87 -20.92 17.59
C ASN A 111 -19.08 -19.68 18.45
N THR A 112 -18.18 -18.70 18.34
CA THR A 112 -18.14 -17.51 19.20
C THR A 112 -18.66 -16.26 18.48
N CYS A 113 -18.66 -16.26 17.15
CA CYS A 113 -19.09 -15.10 16.36
C CYS A 113 -20.58 -14.78 16.53
N ILE A 114 -20.87 -13.55 16.98
CA ILE A 114 -22.25 -13.06 17.21
C ILE A 114 -22.85 -12.25 16.04
N GLY A 115 -22.11 -12.04 14.95
CA GLY A 115 -22.61 -11.29 13.80
C GLY A 115 -22.79 -9.78 14.03
N CYS A 116 -21.90 -9.13 14.80
CA CYS A 116 -21.98 -7.70 15.16
C CYS A 116 -21.59 -6.69 14.06
N THR A 117 -21.11 -7.18 12.91
CA THR A 117 -20.63 -6.45 11.72
C THR A 117 -19.49 -5.43 11.91
N LEU A 118 -18.96 -5.23 13.13
CA LEU A 118 -17.86 -4.29 13.38
C LEU A 118 -16.57 -4.66 12.65
N CYS A 119 -16.26 -5.95 12.53
CA CYS A 119 -15.09 -6.41 11.79
C CYS A 119 -15.19 -6.11 10.29
N ILE A 120 -16.39 -6.18 9.69
CA ILE A 120 -16.62 -5.82 8.27
C ILE A 120 -16.29 -4.34 8.07
N GLN A 121 -16.75 -3.46 8.95
CA GLN A 121 -16.51 -2.02 8.84
C GLN A 121 -15.03 -1.64 9.00
N ALA A 122 -14.26 -2.45 9.72
CA ALA A 122 -12.83 -2.23 9.93
C ALA A 122 -11.95 -2.82 8.83
N CYS A 123 -12.48 -3.67 7.94
CA CYS A 123 -11.70 -4.31 6.91
C CYS A 123 -11.45 -3.35 5.73
N PRO A 124 -10.21 -2.92 5.44
CA PRO A 124 -9.94 -1.95 4.37
C PRO A 124 -10.06 -2.53 2.96
N VAL A 125 -10.17 -3.86 2.84
CA VAL A 125 -10.18 -4.60 1.56
C VAL A 125 -11.43 -5.47 1.40
N ASP A 126 -12.41 -5.30 2.30
CA ASP A 126 -13.68 -6.05 2.29
C ASP A 126 -13.51 -7.58 2.20
N ALA A 127 -12.49 -8.12 2.87
CA ALA A 127 -12.21 -9.57 2.89
C ALA A 127 -13.15 -10.38 3.79
N ILE A 128 -14.03 -9.73 4.56
CA ILE A 128 -14.92 -10.40 5.52
C ILE A 128 -16.34 -10.45 4.95
N VAL A 129 -16.91 -11.65 4.88
CA VAL A 129 -18.25 -11.90 4.33
C VAL A 129 -19.20 -12.34 5.43
N GLY A 130 -20.40 -11.77 5.45
CA GLY A 130 -21.52 -12.21 6.26
C GLY A 130 -22.55 -11.09 6.42
N ALA A 131 -23.45 -11.20 7.40
CA ALA A 131 -24.53 -10.24 7.61
C ALA A 131 -24.80 -10.03 9.10
N ALA A 132 -25.60 -9.00 9.42
CA ALA A 132 -26.02 -8.74 10.79
C ALA A 132 -26.69 -9.98 11.40
N LYS A 133 -26.24 -10.36 12.61
CA LYS A 133 -26.70 -11.56 13.34
C LYS A 133 -26.45 -12.88 12.62
N GLN A 134 -25.57 -12.89 11.62
CA GLN A 134 -25.10 -14.08 10.94
C GLN A 134 -23.60 -14.24 11.17
N MET A 135 -23.14 -15.48 11.09
CA MET A 135 -21.72 -15.79 11.20
C MET A 135 -20.95 -15.13 10.06
N HIS A 136 -19.83 -14.49 10.39
CA HIS A 136 -18.90 -13.95 9.41
C HIS A 136 -17.79 -14.95 9.13
N THR A 137 -17.28 -14.94 7.90
CA THR A 137 -16.12 -15.69 7.47
C THR A 137 -15.15 -14.78 6.73
N VAL A 138 -13.88 -15.18 6.64
CA VAL A 138 -12.84 -14.43 5.94
C VAL A 138 -12.56 -15.12 4.61
N VAL A 139 -12.43 -14.33 3.55
CA VAL A 139 -11.98 -14.80 2.25
C VAL A 139 -10.46 -14.69 2.20
N ASP A 140 -9.79 -15.82 2.39
CA ASP A 140 -8.33 -15.94 2.54
C ASP A 140 -7.56 -15.25 1.40
N SER A 141 -8.07 -15.31 0.17
CA SER A 141 -7.42 -14.73 -1.01
C SER A 141 -7.41 -13.20 -1.01
N LEU A 142 -8.34 -12.57 -0.30
CA LEU A 142 -8.46 -11.11 -0.20
C LEU A 142 -7.85 -10.57 1.10
N CYS A 143 -7.66 -11.42 2.11
CA CYS A 143 -7.09 -11.01 3.38
C CYS A 143 -5.61 -10.57 3.22
N THR A 144 -5.34 -9.33 3.61
CA THR A 144 -3.99 -8.75 3.62
C THR A 144 -3.22 -8.99 4.91
N GLY A 145 -3.89 -9.50 5.95
CA GLY A 145 -3.28 -9.72 7.27
C GLY A 145 -3.00 -8.43 8.04
N CYS A 146 -3.78 -7.37 7.82
CA CYS A 146 -3.57 -6.06 8.45
C CYS A 146 -3.91 -5.97 9.94
N GLU A 147 -4.49 -7.02 10.54
CA GLU A 147 -4.89 -7.12 11.96
C GLU A 147 -5.94 -6.07 12.43
N LEU A 148 -6.44 -5.21 11.55
CA LEU A 148 -7.41 -4.15 11.90
C LEU A 148 -8.78 -4.66 12.36
N CYS A 149 -9.12 -5.91 12.06
CA CYS A 149 -10.36 -6.53 12.48
C CYS A 149 -10.35 -7.07 13.93
N LEU A 150 -9.16 -7.21 14.56
CA LEU A 150 -9.04 -7.72 15.92
C LEU A 150 -9.60 -6.73 16.97
N PRO A 151 -9.12 -5.47 17.07
CA PRO A 151 -9.58 -4.54 18.10
C PRO A 151 -11.10 -4.27 18.15
N PRO A 152 -11.84 -4.18 17.03
CA PRO A 152 -13.27 -3.91 17.08
C PRO A 152 -14.14 -5.15 17.41
N CYS A 153 -13.57 -6.35 17.56
CA CYS A 153 -14.35 -7.55 17.86
C CYS A 153 -14.74 -7.58 19.35
N PRO A 154 -16.03 -7.46 19.73
CA PRO A 154 -16.43 -7.37 21.14
C PRO A 154 -16.36 -8.71 21.90
N VAL A 155 -16.18 -9.81 21.16
CA VAL A 155 -16.12 -11.18 21.69
C VAL A 155 -14.76 -11.83 21.42
N ASP A 156 -13.80 -11.06 20.88
CA ASP A 156 -12.43 -11.50 20.59
C ASP A 156 -12.33 -12.83 19.82
N CYS A 157 -13.28 -13.12 18.92
CA CYS A 157 -13.36 -14.38 18.19
C CYS A 157 -12.44 -14.48 16.95
N ILE A 158 -11.52 -13.54 16.75
CA ILE A 158 -10.67 -13.47 15.55
C ILE A 158 -9.23 -13.80 15.92
N SER A 159 -8.62 -14.74 15.20
CA SER A 159 -7.22 -15.16 15.39
C SER A 159 -6.42 -15.00 14.09
N MET A 160 -5.13 -14.76 14.20
CA MET A 160 -4.24 -14.66 13.03
C MET A 160 -3.50 -15.99 12.84
N THR A 161 -3.70 -16.63 11.70
CA THR A 161 -3.00 -17.87 11.34
C THR A 161 -1.94 -17.57 10.26
N PRO A 162 -0.66 -17.88 10.48
CA PRO A 162 0.37 -17.68 9.47
C PRO A 162 0.11 -18.61 8.27
N ILE A 163 0.25 -18.08 7.06
CA ILE A 163 0.23 -18.90 5.84
C ILE A 163 1.59 -19.62 5.78
N ALA A 164 1.56 -20.95 5.74
CA ALA A 164 2.78 -21.72 5.56
C ALA A 164 3.43 -21.43 4.21
N GLU A 165 4.74 -21.17 4.21
CA GLU A 165 5.53 -21.05 2.98
C GLU A 165 5.56 -22.43 2.29
N THR A 166 5.05 -22.50 1.06
CA THR A 166 5.12 -23.67 0.19
C THR A 166 6.25 -23.49 -0.82
N VAL A 167 6.68 -24.57 -1.49
CA VAL A 167 7.73 -24.50 -2.53
C VAL A 167 7.38 -23.48 -3.65
N GLU A 168 6.08 -23.30 -3.93
CA GLU A 168 5.58 -22.36 -4.92
C GLU A 168 5.56 -20.90 -4.45
N THR A 169 5.38 -20.67 -3.15
CA THR A 169 5.25 -19.33 -2.56
C THR A 169 6.53 -18.83 -1.89
N TRP A 170 7.49 -19.74 -1.68
CA TRP A 170 8.78 -19.43 -1.11
C TRP A 170 9.60 -18.53 -2.05
N LYS A 171 10.08 -17.40 -1.50
CA LYS A 171 11.00 -16.50 -2.19
C LYS A 171 12.37 -16.55 -1.52
N TRP A 172 13.41 -16.46 -2.34
CA TRP A 172 14.79 -16.36 -1.86
C TRP A 172 14.97 -15.10 -1.02
N LYS A 173 15.14 -15.25 0.30
CA LYS A 173 15.43 -14.14 1.21
C LYS A 173 16.89 -13.73 1.01
N TYR A 174 17.14 -12.44 0.84
CA TYR A 174 18.51 -11.95 0.62
C TYR A 174 19.33 -12.13 1.91
N PRO A 175 20.53 -12.73 1.86
CA PRO A 175 21.32 -12.95 3.06
C PRO A 175 21.92 -11.64 3.54
N LEU A 176 21.35 -11.06 4.61
CA LEU A 176 21.94 -9.93 5.29
C LEU A 176 23.01 -10.40 6.26
N HIS A 177 24.26 -10.17 5.88
CA HIS A 177 25.38 -10.29 6.78
C HIS A 177 25.52 -8.94 7.48
N GLN A 178 25.14 -8.87 8.76
CA GLN A 178 25.41 -7.68 9.56
C GLN A 178 26.93 -7.55 9.72
N ILE A 179 27.53 -6.61 8.99
CA ILE A 179 28.94 -6.27 9.18
C ILE A 179 29.00 -5.61 10.56
N LYS A 180 29.48 -6.33 11.57
CA LYS A 180 29.77 -5.74 12.89
C LYS A 180 30.73 -4.58 12.66
N ALA A 181 30.30 -3.37 13.00
CA ALA A 181 31.20 -2.23 13.09
C ALA A 181 32.27 -2.58 14.15
N ALA A 182 33.54 -2.59 13.73
CA ALA A 182 34.69 -2.87 14.57
C ALA A 182 34.98 -1.72 15.53
#